data_AF-A0A225UW99-F1
#
_entry.id   AF-A0A225UW99-F1
#
_cell.length_a   1.000
_cell.length_b   1.000
_cell.length_c   1.000
_cell.angle_alpha   90.00
_cell.angle_beta   90.00
_cell.angle_gamma   90.00
#
_symmetry.space_group_name_H-M   'P 1'
#
loop_
_entity.id
_entity.type
_entity.pdbx_description
1 polymer ?
#
loop_
_entity_poly.entity_id
_entity_poly.type
_entity_poly.pdbx_seq_one_letter_code
_entity_poly.pdbx_strand_id
1 'polypeptide(L)'
;MLSVGTFPGKMDDLMLGVMNPTLDTMRMKASYVHDVNDAAILAPIIVPTVDDPFLSIVVKWMQRDLPLESTNLIKNRDFVYVEATGILHFPSGERVGYHLMHSIAFPQTPPLPNIVRGNLSICCMFRQLNANVIDNHSFSTLEPGGELLRFLMLPIAAECLLSATNYEPCGQMMKLAWMMQRRRSEMIHSSRSSANTCTTCMKGISRGRLGSIGRSTCKVCFNPVCMACKVRKRVSMIAPDGKMLQPKVTFCAICAGEASRLNAVEVARDMARGYDYSKLLQASSLITSSSLSDSDFT
;
A
#
# COMPACT_ATOMS: atom_id res chain seq x y z
N MET A 1 4.23 -12.14 21.60
CA MET A 1 5.26 -12.44 20.58
C MET A 1 6.16 -11.23 20.40
N LEU A 2 7.39 -11.46 19.99
CA LEU A 2 8.41 -10.44 19.76
C LEU A 2 8.93 -10.61 18.32
N SER A 3 9.05 -9.51 17.59
CA SER A 3 9.67 -9.46 16.25
C SER A 3 10.73 -8.36 16.27
N VAL A 4 11.99 -8.76 16.17
CA VAL A 4 13.15 -7.87 16.18
C VAL A 4 14.04 -8.20 15.00
N GLY A 5 14.53 -7.18 14.32
CA GLY A 5 15.46 -7.34 13.20
C GLY A 5 15.48 -6.11 12.32
N THR A 6 16.24 -6.21 11.23
CA THR A 6 16.42 -5.12 10.28
C THR A 6 15.92 -5.49 8.89
N PHE A 7 15.42 -4.52 8.14
CA PHE A 7 15.08 -4.70 6.73
C PHE A 7 15.43 -3.46 5.88
N PRO A 8 15.60 -3.61 4.56
CA PRO A 8 15.92 -2.51 3.67
C PRO A 8 14.79 -1.48 3.61
N GLY A 9 15.13 -0.19 3.58
CA GLY A 9 14.15 0.87 3.40
C GLY A 9 14.50 2.21 4.04
N LYS A 10 13.60 3.17 3.83
CA LYS A 10 13.62 4.46 4.51
C LYS A 10 12.43 4.57 5.46
N MET A 11 12.66 5.07 6.67
CA MET A 11 11.63 5.17 7.69
C MET A 11 10.45 6.03 7.24
N ASP A 12 10.70 7.15 6.55
CA ASP A 12 9.61 8.01 6.05
C ASP A 12 8.78 7.29 4.96
N ASP A 13 9.41 6.46 4.12
CA ASP A 13 8.71 5.62 3.13
C ASP A 13 7.89 4.52 3.83
N LEU A 14 8.43 3.90 4.88
CA LEU A 14 7.69 2.98 5.73
C LEU A 14 6.48 3.66 6.38
N MET A 15 6.66 4.84 6.98
CA MET A 15 5.57 5.54 7.66
C MET A 15 4.48 5.96 6.68
N LEU A 16 4.83 6.34 5.45
CA LEU A 16 3.85 6.56 4.38
C LEU A 16 3.05 5.28 4.06
N GLY A 17 3.71 4.12 4.02
CA GLY A 17 3.02 2.83 3.79
C GLY A 17 2.18 2.34 4.96
N VAL A 18 2.49 2.79 6.19
CA VAL A 18 1.68 2.52 7.39
C VAL A 18 0.37 3.30 7.35
N MET A 19 0.40 4.54 6.84
CA MET A 19 -0.75 5.46 6.83
C MET A 19 -1.98 4.88 6.14
N ASN A 20 -3.10 4.91 6.86
CA ASN A 20 -4.39 4.42 6.42
C ASN A 20 -5.57 5.10 7.17
N PRO A 21 -5.62 6.44 7.30
CA PRO A 21 -6.63 7.12 8.12
C PRO A 21 -8.06 7.04 7.56
N THR A 22 -8.22 6.67 6.29
CA THR A 22 -9.52 6.57 5.59
C THR A 22 -9.75 5.15 5.07
N LEU A 23 -11.01 4.81 4.73
CA LEU A 23 -11.32 3.50 4.16
C LEU A 23 -10.56 3.25 2.85
N ASP A 24 -10.45 4.26 1.98
CA ASP A 24 -9.75 4.14 0.70
C ASP A 24 -8.25 3.88 0.91
N THR A 25 -7.60 4.65 1.79
CA THR A 25 -6.17 4.45 2.10
C THR A 25 -5.92 3.13 2.83
N MET A 26 -6.86 2.67 3.65
CA MET A 26 -6.81 1.35 4.29
C MET A 26 -6.91 0.21 3.29
N ARG A 27 -7.82 0.28 2.32
CA ARG A 27 -7.92 -0.72 1.25
C ARG A 27 -6.67 -0.72 0.37
N MET A 28 -6.12 0.45 0.10
CA MET A 28 -4.86 0.60 -0.64
C MET A 28 -3.69 -0.05 0.10
N LYS A 29 -3.54 0.20 1.41
CA LYS A 29 -2.54 -0.47 2.25
C LYS A 29 -2.70 -2.00 2.22
N ALA A 30 -3.92 -2.48 2.47
CA ALA A 30 -4.24 -3.92 2.50
C ALA A 30 -3.84 -4.64 1.20
N SER A 31 -3.98 -3.97 0.06
CA SER A 31 -3.64 -4.53 -1.25
C SER A 31 -2.13 -4.78 -1.46
N TYR A 32 -1.26 -4.13 -0.69
CA TYR A 32 0.19 -4.31 -0.77
C TYR A 32 0.77 -5.06 0.43
N VAL A 33 0.16 -4.91 1.60
CA VAL A 33 0.66 -5.46 2.87
C VAL A 33 0.07 -6.84 3.16
N HIS A 34 -1.20 -7.07 2.75
CA HIS A 34 -1.97 -8.28 3.02
C HIS A 34 -2.25 -8.54 4.51
N ASP A 35 -2.37 -7.48 5.31
CA ASP A 35 -2.60 -7.49 6.76
C ASP A 35 -4.07 -7.53 7.18
N VAL A 36 -5.01 -7.13 6.31
CA VAL A 36 -6.47 -7.14 6.56
C VAL A 36 -7.26 -7.85 5.43
N ASN A 37 -8.39 -8.51 5.74
CA ASN A 37 -9.29 -9.14 4.74
C ASN A 37 -10.48 -8.23 4.48
N ASP A 38 -11.16 -7.86 5.57
CA ASP A 38 -12.21 -6.85 5.57
C ASP A 38 -11.93 -5.83 6.67
N ALA A 39 -12.40 -4.60 6.48
CA ALA A 39 -12.15 -3.51 7.41
C ALA A 39 -13.14 -2.35 7.28
N ALA A 40 -13.32 -1.65 8.40
CA ALA A 40 -14.10 -0.42 8.47
C ALA A 40 -13.40 0.62 9.37
N ILE A 41 -13.55 1.88 8.99
CA ILE A 41 -13.22 3.02 9.84
C ILE A 41 -14.46 3.31 10.69
N LEU A 42 -14.33 3.20 12.02
CA LEU A 42 -15.44 3.46 12.94
C LEU A 42 -15.47 4.93 13.38
N ALA A 43 -14.31 5.48 13.76
CA ALA A 43 -14.21 6.88 14.15
C ALA A 43 -12.78 7.42 13.99
N PRO A 44 -12.55 8.52 13.25
CA PRO A 44 -11.30 9.26 13.35
C PRO A 44 -11.25 10.02 14.69
N ILE A 45 -10.12 9.94 15.40
CA ILE A 45 -9.88 10.68 16.64
C ILE A 45 -8.87 11.81 16.38
N ILE A 46 -7.74 11.48 15.75
CA ILE A 46 -6.74 12.45 15.27
C ILE A 46 -6.53 12.21 13.78
N VAL A 47 -6.69 13.26 12.99
CA VAL A 47 -6.51 13.24 11.54
C VAL A 47 -5.14 13.84 11.18
N PRO A 48 -4.39 13.25 10.23
CA PRO A 48 -3.14 13.81 9.75
C PRO A 48 -3.25 15.27 9.30
N THR A 49 -2.23 16.06 9.60
CA THR A 49 -2.13 17.47 9.17
C THR A 49 -0.92 17.67 8.26
N VAL A 50 -0.75 18.89 7.72
CA VAL A 50 0.43 19.23 6.91
C VAL A 50 1.70 19.26 7.78
N ASP A 51 1.57 19.64 9.05
CA ASP A 51 2.71 19.73 9.97
C ASP A 51 3.07 18.35 10.52
N ASP A 52 2.05 17.54 10.85
CA ASP A 52 2.19 16.18 11.37
C ASP A 52 1.49 15.15 10.47
N PRO A 53 2.03 14.88 9.26
CA PRO A 53 1.34 14.07 8.26
C PRO A 53 1.31 12.56 8.59
N PHE A 54 2.14 12.08 9.52
CA PHE A 54 2.12 10.69 9.97
C PHE A 54 1.35 10.49 11.27
N LEU A 55 0.90 11.56 11.92
CA LEU A 55 0.16 11.49 13.17
C LEU A 55 -1.32 11.18 12.89
N SER A 56 -1.77 10.02 13.34
CA SER A 56 -3.15 9.59 13.18
C SER A 56 -3.57 8.74 14.37
N ILE A 57 -4.82 8.90 14.80
CA ILE A 57 -5.47 8.00 15.76
C ILE A 57 -6.87 7.70 15.25
N VAL A 58 -7.18 6.42 15.04
CA VAL A 58 -8.45 6.00 14.43
C VAL A 58 -8.98 4.74 15.11
N VAL A 59 -10.26 4.72 15.42
CA VAL A 59 -10.96 3.50 15.83
C VAL A 59 -11.39 2.73 14.59
N LYS A 60 -11.03 1.45 14.54
CA LYS A 60 -11.21 0.58 13.38
C LYS A 60 -11.83 -0.75 13.78
N TRP A 61 -12.48 -1.35 12.80
CA TRP A 61 -12.85 -2.75 12.80
C TRP A 61 -12.07 -3.46 11.69
N MET A 62 -11.61 -4.68 11.94
CA MET A 62 -11.06 -5.55 10.89
C MET A 62 -11.47 -7.00 11.11
N GLN A 63 -11.58 -7.76 10.02
CA GLN A 63 -11.69 -9.21 10.03
C GLN A 63 -10.42 -9.85 9.47
N ARG A 64 -10.00 -10.96 10.08
CA ARG A 64 -9.00 -11.87 9.53
C ARG A 64 -9.66 -13.19 9.21
N ASP A 65 -9.53 -13.58 7.95
CA ASP A 65 -10.02 -14.87 7.48
C ASP A 65 -9.01 -15.93 7.91
N LEU A 66 -9.51 -16.98 8.59
CA LEU A 66 -8.66 -18.06 9.03
C LEU A 66 -8.60 -19.17 7.97
N PRO A 67 -7.47 -19.87 7.84
CA PRO A 67 -7.43 -21.11 7.09
C PRO A 67 -8.53 -22.06 7.57
N LEU A 68 -9.15 -22.78 6.62
CA LEU A 68 -10.21 -23.76 6.88
C LEU A 68 -11.55 -23.17 7.38
N GLU A 69 -11.79 -21.86 7.28
CA GLU A 69 -13.09 -21.26 7.58
C GLU A 69 -14.24 -21.98 6.86
N SER A 70 -14.04 -22.34 5.58
CA SER A 70 -15.03 -23.04 4.74
C SER A 70 -15.45 -24.41 5.27
N THR A 71 -14.77 -24.95 6.28
CA THR A 71 -15.10 -26.25 6.90
C THR A 71 -16.18 -26.14 7.98
N ASN A 72 -16.60 -24.93 8.36
CA ASN A 72 -17.48 -24.64 9.50
C ASN A 72 -16.96 -25.08 10.87
N LEU A 73 -15.76 -25.67 10.95
CA LEU A 73 -15.10 -26.05 12.21
C LEU A 73 -14.36 -24.86 12.85
N ILE A 74 -14.02 -23.86 12.05
CA ILE A 74 -13.24 -22.69 12.46
C ILE A 74 -14.02 -21.44 12.03
N LYS A 75 -14.27 -20.55 12.98
CA LYS A 75 -14.90 -19.25 12.73
C LYS A 75 -13.84 -18.18 12.48
N ASN A 76 -14.13 -17.20 11.63
CA ASN A 76 -13.25 -16.04 11.46
C ASN A 76 -13.19 -15.18 12.71
N ARG A 77 -12.14 -14.37 12.78
CA ARG A 77 -11.90 -13.46 13.90
C ARG A 77 -12.05 -12.02 13.45
N ASP A 78 -12.82 -11.25 14.23
CA ASP A 78 -12.83 -9.80 14.12
C ASP A 78 -12.17 -9.13 15.31
N PHE A 79 -11.77 -7.88 15.10
CA PHE A 79 -11.13 -7.04 16.08
C PHE A 79 -11.68 -5.62 15.97
N VAL A 80 -12.05 -5.05 17.11
CA VAL A 80 -12.30 -3.62 17.25
C VAL A 80 -11.14 -3.03 18.02
N TYR A 81 -10.48 -2.02 17.45
CA TYR A 81 -9.22 -1.51 17.99
C TYR A 81 -9.04 -0.02 17.71
N VAL A 82 -8.24 0.63 18.55
CA VAL A 82 -7.63 1.91 18.21
C VAL A 82 -6.30 1.65 17.50
N GLU A 83 -6.08 2.32 16.38
CA GLU A 83 -4.81 2.36 15.68
C GLU A 83 -4.20 3.75 15.85
N ALA A 84 -2.94 3.82 16.24
CA ALA A 84 -2.18 5.07 16.37
C ALA A 84 -0.86 4.98 15.59
N THR A 85 -0.54 6.06 14.87
CA THR A 85 0.71 6.18 14.09
C THR A 85 1.36 7.53 14.34
N GLY A 86 2.68 7.60 14.15
CA GLY A 86 3.41 8.86 14.22
C GLY A 86 4.92 8.67 14.25
N ILE A 87 5.63 9.78 14.46
CA ILE A 87 7.08 9.80 14.63
C ILE A 87 7.40 10.56 15.92
N LEU A 88 8.03 9.88 16.87
CA LEU A 88 8.57 10.48 18.08
C LEU A 88 9.93 11.11 17.78
N HIS A 89 10.16 12.28 18.37
CA HIS A 89 11.43 13.00 18.29
C HIS A 89 11.99 13.12 19.71
N PHE A 90 13.16 12.54 19.94
CA PHE A 90 13.81 12.54 21.25
C PHE A 90 14.84 13.68 21.35
N PRO A 91 15.12 14.21 22.55
CA PRO A 91 16.17 15.21 22.76
C PRO A 91 17.57 14.77 22.29
N SER A 92 17.81 13.46 22.19
CA SER A 92 19.04 12.88 21.62
C SER A 92 19.19 13.13 20.11
N GLY A 93 18.17 13.69 19.45
CA GLY A 93 18.08 13.80 17.99
C GLY A 93 17.55 12.53 17.32
N GLU A 94 17.26 11.50 18.10
CA GLU A 94 16.71 10.25 17.59
C GLU A 94 15.25 10.41 17.16
N ARG A 95 14.90 9.74 16.05
CA ARG A 95 13.54 9.68 15.52
C ARG A 95 13.07 8.23 15.52
N VAL A 96 11.87 7.99 16.05
CA VAL A 96 11.25 6.66 16.12
C VAL A 96 9.86 6.70 15.53
N GLY A 97 9.67 6.04 14.39
CA GLY A 97 8.34 5.80 13.84
C GLY A 97 7.60 4.75 14.67
N TYR A 98 6.30 4.92 14.88
CA TYR A 98 5.48 3.93 15.59
C TYR A 98 4.20 3.58 14.85
N HIS A 99 3.77 2.33 15.00
CA HIS A 99 2.46 1.82 14.62
C HIS A 99 1.92 0.98 15.76
N LEU A 100 0.87 1.47 16.41
CA LEU A 100 0.23 0.84 17.56
C LEU A 100 -1.19 0.44 17.19
N MET A 101 -1.59 -0.76 17.59
CA MET A 101 -2.96 -1.25 17.49
C MET A 101 -3.34 -1.86 18.83
N HIS A 102 -4.44 -1.42 19.42
CA HIS A 102 -4.91 -1.96 20.70
C HIS A 102 -6.41 -2.15 20.71
N SER A 103 -6.87 -3.35 21.05
CA SER A 103 -8.29 -3.67 21.07
C SER A 103 -9.03 -2.84 22.12
N ILE A 104 -10.22 -2.37 21.75
CA ILE A 104 -11.11 -1.63 22.63
C ILE A 104 -12.52 -2.21 22.51
N ALA A 105 -13.34 -1.99 23.54
CA ALA A 105 -14.73 -2.43 23.56
C ALA A 105 -15.64 -1.28 23.96
N PHE A 106 -16.75 -1.12 23.24
CA PHE A 106 -17.79 -0.14 23.55
C PHE A 106 -19.16 -0.63 23.03
N PRO A 107 -20.28 -0.18 23.63
CA PRO A 107 -21.62 -0.74 23.38
C PRO A 107 -22.05 -0.79 21.90
N GLN A 108 -21.56 0.13 21.08
CA GLN A 108 -21.87 0.25 19.65
C GLN A 108 -21.17 -0.82 18.79
N THR A 109 -20.37 -1.72 19.38
CA THR A 109 -19.65 -2.79 18.66
C THR A 109 -20.00 -4.19 19.16
N PRO A 110 -21.29 -4.57 19.11
CA PRO A 110 -21.71 -5.90 19.53
C PRO A 110 -20.99 -6.98 18.69
N PRO A 111 -20.81 -8.19 19.24
CA PRO A 111 -20.30 -9.32 18.47
C PRO A 111 -21.14 -9.59 17.22
N LEU A 112 -20.49 -9.87 16.11
CA LEU A 112 -21.16 -10.23 14.85
C LEU A 112 -21.55 -11.72 14.84
N PRO A 113 -22.67 -12.09 14.19
CA PRO A 113 -23.05 -13.49 14.08
C PRO A 113 -21.99 -14.27 13.30
N ASN A 114 -21.71 -15.50 13.75
CA ASN A 114 -20.75 -16.44 13.11
C ASN A 114 -19.28 -15.97 13.06
N ILE A 115 -18.94 -14.89 13.77
CA ILE A 115 -17.57 -14.38 13.91
C ILE A 115 -17.21 -14.38 15.40
N VAL A 116 -15.94 -14.64 15.72
CA VAL A 116 -15.43 -14.63 17.10
C VAL A 116 -14.60 -13.37 17.33
N ARG A 117 -14.98 -12.57 18.33
CA ARG A 117 -14.21 -11.38 18.73
C ARG A 117 -12.90 -11.77 19.39
N GLY A 118 -11.79 -11.38 18.78
CA GLY A 118 -10.47 -11.44 19.39
C GLY A 118 -10.05 -10.10 20.00
N ASN A 119 -9.00 -10.15 20.81
CA ASN A 119 -8.27 -8.97 21.28
C ASN A 119 -6.84 -9.01 20.75
N LEU A 120 -6.30 -7.83 20.45
CA LEU A 120 -4.89 -7.66 20.13
C LEU A 120 -4.33 -6.45 20.84
N SER A 121 -3.02 -6.49 21.07
CA SER A 121 -2.22 -5.32 21.40
C SER A 121 -0.90 -5.47 20.66
N ILE A 122 -0.65 -4.63 19.68
CA ILE A 122 0.55 -4.65 18.83
C ILE A 122 1.19 -3.27 18.92
N CYS A 123 2.50 -3.23 19.14
CA CYS A 123 3.27 -2.00 19.08
C CYS A 123 4.53 -2.28 18.27
N CYS A 124 4.64 -1.60 17.13
CA CYS A 124 5.79 -1.63 16.26
C CYS A 124 6.55 -0.32 16.38
N MET A 125 7.86 -0.40 16.63
CA MET A 125 8.75 0.75 16.66
C MET A 125 9.82 0.60 15.59
N PHE A 126 10.03 1.66 14.82
CA PHE A 126 10.92 1.69 13.67
C PHE A 126 11.98 2.78 13.83
N ARG A 127 13.24 2.44 13.58
CA ARG A 127 14.38 3.37 13.66
C ARG A 127 15.17 3.32 12.37
N GLN A 128 15.64 4.47 11.89
CA GLN A 128 16.56 4.52 10.75
C GLN A 128 18.00 4.32 11.23
N LEU A 129 18.62 3.18 10.92
CA LEU A 129 20.03 2.94 11.30
C LEU A 129 21.02 3.61 10.34
N ASN A 130 20.70 3.61 9.06
CA ASN A 130 21.46 4.29 8.00
C ASN A 130 20.53 4.61 6.82
N ALA A 131 21.06 5.17 5.73
CA ALA A 131 20.26 5.66 4.60
C ALA A 131 19.27 4.65 3.98
N ASN A 132 19.48 3.33 4.12
CA ASN A 132 18.65 2.30 3.50
C ASN A 132 18.32 1.11 4.43
N VAL A 133 18.51 1.23 5.74
CA VAL A 133 18.22 0.15 6.69
C VAL A 133 17.36 0.67 7.84
N ILE A 134 16.25 -0.02 8.06
CA ILE A 134 15.31 0.20 9.17
C ILE A 134 15.53 -0.92 10.20
N ASP A 135 15.65 -0.53 11.45
CA ASP A 135 15.56 -1.42 12.61
C ASP A 135 14.10 -1.46 13.08
N ASN A 136 13.63 -2.66 13.37
CA ASN A 136 12.27 -2.92 13.83
C ASN A 136 12.31 -3.62 15.18
N HIS A 137 11.58 -3.04 16.12
CA HIS A 137 11.34 -3.63 17.42
C HIS A 137 9.83 -3.65 17.69
N SER A 138 9.23 -4.81 17.52
CA SER A 138 7.79 -5.00 17.59
C SER A 138 7.40 -6.04 18.62
N PHE A 139 6.41 -5.74 19.46
CA PHE A 139 5.84 -6.68 20.41
C PHE A 139 4.34 -6.77 20.26
N SER A 140 3.80 -7.95 20.49
CA SER A 140 2.36 -8.18 20.40
C SER A 140 1.82 -9.18 21.43
N THR A 141 0.58 -8.97 21.80
CA THR A 141 -0.29 -9.97 22.45
C THR A 141 -1.49 -10.17 21.53
N LEU A 142 -1.82 -11.43 21.24
CA LEU A 142 -2.97 -11.80 20.43
C LEU A 142 -3.80 -12.83 21.19
N GLU A 143 -5.05 -12.50 21.43
CA GLU A 143 -6.04 -13.38 22.03
C GLU A 143 -7.12 -13.63 20.97
N PRO A 144 -7.17 -14.80 20.34
CA PRO A 144 -8.05 -15.04 19.20
C PRO A 144 -9.53 -15.10 19.57
N GLY A 145 -9.87 -15.13 20.87
CA GLY A 145 -11.22 -15.39 21.36
C GLY A 145 -11.70 -16.81 21.03
N GLY A 146 -12.52 -17.36 21.93
CA GLY A 146 -13.04 -18.72 21.80
C GLY A 146 -11.95 -19.78 21.60
N GLU A 147 -12.33 -20.91 21.02
CA GLU A 147 -11.40 -22.00 20.73
C GLU A 147 -10.69 -21.79 19.39
N LEU A 148 -9.36 -21.81 19.40
CA LEU A 148 -8.52 -21.85 18.21
C LEU A 148 -7.34 -22.77 18.45
N LEU A 149 -7.11 -23.71 17.53
CA LEU A 149 -5.98 -24.62 17.61
C LEU A 149 -4.67 -23.82 17.55
N ARG A 150 -3.81 -24.01 18.55
CA ARG A 150 -2.56 -23.26 18.71
C ARG A 150 -1.67 -23.29 17.46
N PHE A 151 -1.64 -24.41 16.74
CA PHE A 151 -0.83 -24.53 15.52
C PHE A 151 -1.30 -23.62 14.37
N LEU A 152 -2.58 -23.22 14.35
CA LEU A 152 -3.10 -22.23 13.39
C LEU A 152 -2.78 -20.80 13.83
N MET A 153 -2.85 -20.54 15.14
CA MET A 153 -2.66 -19.21 15.70
C MET A 153 -1.22 -18.69 15.52
N LEU A 154 -0.22 -19.55 15.74
CA LEU A 154 1.19 -19.14 15.74
C LEU A 154 1.68 -18.60 14.38
N PRO A 155 1.44 -19.28 13.24
CA PRO A 155 1.79 -18.73 11.93
C PRO A 155 1.10 -17.40 11.63
N ILE A 156 -0.18 -17.28 11.95
CA ILE A 156 -0.97 -16.06 11.69
C ILE A 156 -0.42 -14.87 12.49
N ALA A 157 -0.10 -15.10 13.77
CA ALA A 157 0.49 -14.06 14.60
C ALA A 157 1.91 -13.67 14.13
N ALA A 158 2.69 -14.64 13.62
CA ALA A 158 4.00 -14.37 13.02
C ALA A 158 3.87 -13.57 11.72
N GLU A 159 2.96 -13.95 10.82
CA GLU A 159 2.67 -13.23 9.57
C GLU A 159 2.22 -11.79 9.84
N CYS A 160 1.36 -11.59 10.85
CA CYS A 160 0.91 -10.26 11.26
C CYS A 160 2.09 -9.37 11.65
N LEU A 161 3.04 -9.87 12.45
CA LEU A 161 4.25 -9.12 12.82
C LEU A 161 5.22 -8.93 11.64
N LEU A 162 5.37 -9.94 10.79
CA LEU A 162 6.27 -9.88 9.62
C LEU A 162 5.73 -8.98 8.51
N SER A 163 4.43 -8.70 8.48
CA SER A 163 3.79 -7.77 7.54
C SER A 163 4.41 -6.36 7.59
N ALA A 164 5.06 -6.00 8.71
CA ALA A 164 5.81 -4.75 8.83
C ALA A 164 6.89 -4.56 7.75
N THR A 165 7.46 -5.66 7.23
CA THR A 165 8.43 -5.64 6.13
C THR A 165 7.83 -5.18 4.80
N ASN A 166 6.50 -5.21 4.67
CA ASN A 166 5.78 -4.77 3.47
C ASN A 166 5.37 -3.28 3.52
N TYR A 167 5.53 -2.60 4.66
CA TYR A 167 5.16 -1.18 4.77
C TYR A 167 6.04 -0.27 3.91
N GLU A 168 7.35 -0.46 3.88
CA GLU A 168 8.20 0.36 2.99
C GLU A 168 7.89 0.13 1.51
N PRO A 169 7.78 -1.12 1.01
CA PRO A 169 7.35 -1.36 -0.37
C PRO A 169 5.98 -0.75 -0.70
N CYS A 170 5.05 -0.79 0.27
CA CYS A 170 3.75 -0.13 0.16
C CYS A 170 3.91 1.38 -0.05
N GLY A 171 4.71 2.05 0.79
CA GLY A 171 5.02 3.47 0.65
C GLY A 171 5.64 3.83 -0.70
N GLN A 172 6.59 3.02 -1.21
CA GLN A 172 7.14 3.21 -2.56
C GLN A 172 6.07 3.14 -3.65
N MET A 173 5.10 2.24 -3.51
CA MET A 173 3.97 2.15 -4.45
C MET A 173 2.99 3.30 -4.30
N MET A 174 2.79 3.85 -3.10
CA MET A 174 2.04 5.08 -2.90
C MET A 174 2.71 6.27 -3.60
N LYS A 175 4.03 6.46 -3.44
CA LYS A 175 4.77 7.54 -4.15
C LYS A 175 4.65 7.43 -5.67
N LEU A 176 4.75 6.20 -6.20
CA LEU A 176 4.60 5.95 -7.63
C LEU A 176 3.17 6.25 -8.12
N ALA A 177 2.15 5.82 -7.38
CA ALA A 177 0.74 6.10 -7.70
C ALA A 177 0.42 7.59 -7.65
N TRP A 178 0.89 8.27 -6.59
CA TRP A 178 0.77 9.71 -6.40
C TRP A 178 1.39 10.48 -7.58
N MET A 179 2.64 10.16 -7.95
CA MET A 179 3.36 10.85 -9.02
C MET A 179 2.71 10.62 -10.38
N MET A 180 2.27 9.38 -10.65
CA MET A 180 1.53 9.04 -11.87
C MET A 180 0.26 9.88 -11.99
N GLN A 181 -0.51 10.01 -10.90
CA GLN A 181 -1.76 10.75 -10.91
C GLN A 181 -1.55 12.26 -11.07
N ARG A 182 -0.51 12.79 -10.43
CA ARG A 182 -0.17 14.22 -10.50
C ARG A 182 0.21 14.61 -11.94
N ARG A 183 1.13 13.86 -12.56
CA ARG A 183 1.53 14.08 -13.96
C ARG A 183 0.39 13.87 -14.95
N ARG A 184 -0.52 12.93 -14.70
CA ARG A 184 -1.70 12.73 -15.54
C ARG A 184 -2.59 13.98 -15.57
N SER A 185 -2.77 14.63 -14.42
CA SER A 185 -3.60 15.84 -14.30
C SER A 185 -2.95 17.05 -15.01
N GLU A 186 -1.62 17.16 -14.91
CA GLU A 186 -0.83 18.18 -15.65
C GLU A 186 -0.93 17.97 -17.18
N MET A 187 -0.94 16.72 -17.63
CA MET A 187 -0.89 16.36 -19.06
C MET A 187 -2.19 16.52 -19.82
N ILE A 188 -3.34 16.70 -19.16
CA ILE A 188 -4.62 17.03 -19.84
C ILE A 188 -4.48 18.30 -20.69
N HIS A 189 -3.47 19.13 -20.42
CA HIS A 189 -3.22 20.41 -21.09
C HIS A 189 -2.07 20.40 -22.11
N SER A 190 -1.45 19.25 -22.45
CA SER A 190 -0.33 19.22 -23.42
C SER A 190 -0.54 18.25 -24.59
N SER A 191 -0.05 18.64 -25.77
CA SER A 191 -0.09 17.82 -26.98
C SER A 191 0.94 16.69 -26.92
N ARG A 192 0.53 15.48 -27.30
CA ARG A 192 1.39 14.29 -27.28
C ARG A 192 2.42 14.39 -28.40
N SER A 193 3.71 14.42 -28.07
CA SER A 193 4.76 14.31 -29.08
C SER A 193 4.85 12.86 -29.59
N SER A 194 4.75 12.68 -30.91
CA SER A 194 4.81 11.38 -31.58
C SER A 194 6.25 10.90 -31.79
N ALA A 195 7.08 10.94 -30.75
CA ALA A 195 8.44 10.43 -30.83
C ALA A 195 8.42 8.90 -31.01
N ASN A 196 9.32 8.36 -31.82
CA ASN A 196 9.55 6.91 -31.96
C ASN A 196 10.82 6.46 -31.21
N THR A 197 11.29 7.27 -30.27
CA THR A 197 12.54 7.05 -29.56
C THR A 197 12.26 6.73 -28.10
N CYS A 198 13.01 5.80 -27.50
CA CYS A 198 12.88 5.47 -26.09
C CYS A 198 13.30 6.65 -25.21
N THR A 199 12.43 7.08 -24.31
CA THR A 199 12.68 8.20 -23.38
C THR A 199 13.86 7.98 -22.43
N THR A 200 14.34 6.75 -22.27
CA THR A 200 15.42 6.40 -21.32
C THR A 200 16.76 6.26 -22.01
N CYS A 201 16.85 5.43 -23.05
CA CYS A 201 18.12 5.15 -23.73
C CYS A 201 18.31 5.89 -25.05
N MET A 202 17.32 6.69 -25.47
CA MET A 202 17.31 7.44 -26.73
C MET A 202 17.48 6.58 -28.00
N LYS A 203 17.35 5.25 -27.89
CA LYS A 203 17.36 4.34 -29.04
C LYS A 203 16.00 4.38 -29.75
N GLY A 204 16.03 4.34 -31.09
CA GLY A 204 14.83 4.20 -31.91
C GLY A 204 14.08 2.92 -31.58
N ILE A 205 12.77 3.02 -31.37
CA ILE A 205 11.88 1.89 -31.16
C ILE A 205 11.33 1.50 -32.54
N SER A 206 12.05 0.63 -33.23
CA SER A 206 11.75 0.23 -34.61
C SER A 206 10.37 -0.43 -34.73
N ARG A 207 9.64 -0.12 -35.82
CA ARG A 207 8.55 -0.95 -36.34
C ARG A 207 9.19 -2.14 -37.08
N GLY A 208 9.62 -3.18 -36.36
CA GLY A 208 10.20 -4.37 -37.00
C GLY A 208 9.19 -5.10 -37.89
N ARG A 209 9.65 -6.06 -38.71
CA ARG A 209 8.82 -6.91 -39.59
C ARG A 209 7.72 -7.71 -38.84
N LEU A 210 7.82 -7.82 -37.51
CA LEU A 210 6.86 -8.47 -36.62
C LEU A 210 5.95 -7.45 -35.87
N GLY A 211 5.85 -6.20 -36.35
CA GLY A 211 4.96 -5.19 -35.77
C GLY A 211 5.48 -4.52 -34.49
N SER A 212 4.58 -3.80 -33.78
CA SER A 212 4.85 -2.99 -32.59
C SER A 212 5.05 -3.79 -31.28
N ILE A 213 5.48 -5.04 -31.38
CA ILE A 213 5.63 -5.94 -30.23
C ILE A 213 6.72 -5.39 -29.31
N GLY A 214 6.33 -5.00 -28.09
CA GLY A 214 7.24 -4.50 -27.05
C GLY A 214 7.38 -2.98 -26.96
N ARG A 215 6.71 -2.20 -27.83
CA ARG A 215 6.52 -0.75 -27.60
C ARG A 215 5.56 -0.56 -26.44
N SER A 216 5.96 0.20 -25.44
CA SER A 216 5.08 0.62 -24.35
C SER A 216 5.21 2.12 -24.12
N THR A 217 4.26 2.69 -23.39
CA THR A 217 4.27 4.10 -23.01
C THR A 217 4.36 4.20 -21.50
N CYS A 218 5.27 5.02 -20.98
CA CYS A 218 5.34 5.27 -19.55
C CYS A 218 4.07 6.00 -19.09
N LYS A 219 3.43 5.55 -18.00
CA LYS A 219 2.21 6.21 -17.47
C LYS A 219 2.46 7.47 -16.64
N VAL A 220 3.72 7.87 -16.46
CA VAL A 220 4.10 9.12 -15.77
C VAL A 220 4.46 10.21 -16.78
N CYS A 221 5.47 9.97 -17.62
CA CYS A 221 5.92 10.97 -18.61
C CYS A 221 5.24 10.84 -19.99
N PHE A 222 4.41 9.82 -20.19
CA PHE A 222 3.67 9.57 -21.45
C PHE A 222 4.55 9.36 -22.70
N ASN A 223 5.86 9.19 -22.52
CA ASN A 223 6.80 8.96 -23.61
C ASN A 223 7.00 7.45 -23.91
N PRO A 224 7.42 7.11 -25.14
CA PRO A 224 7.72 5.72 -25.53
C PRO A 224 8.86 5.10 -24.72
N VAL A 225 8.74 3.80 -24.44
CA VAL A 225 9.73 3.01 -23.71
C VAL A 225 9.97 1.69 -24.44
N CYS A 226 11.25 1.32 -24.62
CA CYS A 226 11.63 0.04 -25.19
C CYS A 226 11.53 -1.10 -24.16
N MET A 227 11.63 -2.34 -24.62
CA MET A 227 11.55 -3.53 -23.77
C MET A 227 12.58 -3.57 -22.63
N ALA A 228 13.80 -3.09 -22.87
CA ALA A 228 14.88 -3.10 -21.87
C ALA A 228 14.76 -1.99 -20.81
N CYS A 229 14.10 -0.87 -21.15
CA CYS A 229 13.96 0.27 -20.24
C CYS A 229 12.59 0.33 -19.53
N LYS A 230 11.69 -0.63 -19.82
CA LYS A 230 10.36 -0.68 -19.20
C LYS A 230 10.43 -1.32 -17.83
N VAL A 231 9.78 -0.70 -16.86
CA VAL A 231 9.57 -1.21 -15.51
C VAL A 231 8.08 -1.46 -15.35
N ARG A 232 7.68 -2.68 -14.98
CA ARG A 232 6.28 -3.03 -14.72
C ARG A 232 6.04 -3.11 -13.22
N LYS A 233 5.03 -2.40 -12.73
CA LYS A 233 4.60 -2.43 -11.32
C LYS A 233 3.09 -2.67 -11.25
N ARG A 234 2.62 -3.35 -10.20
CA ARG A 234 1.20 -3.44 -9.89
C ARG A 234 0.84 -2.21 -9.09
N VAL A 235 -0.09 -1.41 -9.60
CA VAL A 235 -0.51 -0.17 -8.95
C VAL A 235 -1.97 -0.32 -8.56
N SER A 236 -2.24 -0.25 -7.27
CA SER A 236 -3.59 -0.30 -6.71
C SER A 236 -4.39 0.94 -7.10
N MET A 237 -5.67 0.73 -7.34
CA MET A 237 -6.63 1.79 -7.67
C MET A 237 -8.05 1.33 -7.34
N ILE A 238 -8.91 2.29 -7.00
CA ILE A 238 -10.32 2.01 -6.72
C ILE A 238 -11.11 2.27 -8.00
N ALA A 239 -11.78 1.25 -8.50
CA ALA A 239 -12.66 1.34 -9.66
C ALA A 239 -13.96 2.09 -9.32
N PRO A 240 -14.72 2.58 -10.33
CA PRO A 240 -15.99 3.29 -10.09
C PRO A 240 -17.04 2.45 -9.37
N ASP A 241 -17.00 1.12 -9.51
CA ASP A 241 -17.86 0.19 -8.77
C ASP A 241 -17.37 -0.07 -7.33
N GLY A 242 -16.35 0.67 -6.89
CA GLY A 242 -15.73 0.56 -5.59
C GLY A 242 -14.77 -0.61 -5.46
N LYS A 243 -14.52 -1.45 -6.48
CA LYS A 243 -13.59 -2.58 -6.34
C LYS A 243 -12.13 -2.16 -6.40
N MET A 244 -11.29 -2.85 -5.64
CA MET A 244 -9.84 -2.67 -5.69
C MET A 244 -9.27 -3.39 -6.91
N LEU A 245 -8.52 -2.69 -7.75
CA LEU A 245 -7.82 -3.25 -8.91
C LEU A 245 -6.31 -3.05 -8.76
N GLN A 246 -5.52 -4.02 -9.22
CA GLN A 246 -4.05 -3.93 -9.26
C GLN A 246 -3.50 -4.25 -10.66
N PRO A 247 -3.81 -3.43 -11.68
CA PRO A 247 -3.30 -3.62 -13.03
C PRO A 247 -1.76 -3.55 -13.08
N LYS A 248 -1.17 -4.29 -14.02
CA LYS A 248 0.25 -4.14 -14.36
C LYS A 248 0.44 -2.87 -15.19
N VAL A 249 1.02 -1.85 -14.58
CA VAL A 249 1.28 -0.55 -15.20
C VAL A 249 2.75 -0.45 -15.65
N THR A 250 2.99 0.18 -16.80
CA THR A 250 4.33 0.36 -17.36
C THR A 250 4.88 1.77 -17.09
N PHE A 251 6.12 1.80 -16.62
CA PHE A 251 6.91 2.99 -16.35
C PHE A 251 8.24 2.92 -17.11
N CYS A 252 8.86 4.05 -17.42
CA CYS A 252 10.27 4.05 -17.81
C CYS A 252 11.16 3.98 -16.56
N ALA A 253 12.39 3.48 -16.70
CA ALA A 253 13.32 3.36 -15.58
C ALA A 253 13.61 4.72 -14.89
N ILE A 254 13.58 5.83 -15.65
CA ILE A 254 13.80 7.18 -15.12
C ILE A 254 12.67 7.55 -14.14
N CYS A 255 11.40 7.50 -14.58
CA CYS A 255 10.27 7.83 -13.72
C CYS A 255 10.12 6.85 -12.55
N ALA A 256 10.40 5.55 -12.76
CA ALA A 256 10.39 4.60 -11.66
C ALA A 256 11.44 4.94 -10.58
N GLY A 257 12.63 5.37 -10.99
CA GLY A 257 13.68 5.82 -10.07
C GLY A 257 13.39 7.20 -9.45
N GLU A 258 12.75 8.11 -10.18
CA GLU A 258 12.29 9.39 -9.64
C GLU A 258 11.26 9.16 -8.53
N ALA A 259 10.27 8.30 -8.78
CA ALA A 259 9.26 7.90 -7.80
C ALA A 259 9.89 7.37 -6.51
N SER A 260 10.91 6.51 -6.62
CA SER A 260 11.55 5.92 -5.45
C SER A 260 12.36 6.92 -4.63
N ARG A 261 12.77 8.04 -5.23
CA ARG A 261 13.50 9.13 -4.57
C ARG A 261 12.60 10.26 -4.07
N LEU A 262 11.32 10.27 -4.39
CA LEU A 262 10.37 11.25 -3.86
C LEU A 262 10.39 11.27 -2.34
N ASN A 263 10.22 12.46 -1.77
CA ASN A 263 10.13 12.67 -0.34
C ASN A 263 8.75 12.19 0.14
N ALA A 264 8.73 11.12 0.94
CA ALA A 264 7.50 10.56 1.48
C ALA A 264 6.73 11.55 2.36
N VAL A 265 7.42 12.43 3.07
CA VAL A 265 6.78 13.47 3.90
C VAL A 265 5.98 14.44 3.03
N GLU A 266 6.51 14.84 1.88
CA GLU A 266 5.80 15.73 0.95
C GLU A 266 4.56 15.07 0.35
N VAL A 267 4.67 13.79 0.00
CA VAL A 267 3.52 13.00 -0.48
C VAL A 267 2.44 12.91 0.62
N ALA A 268 2.84 12.61 1.86
CA ALA A 268 1.94 12.54 3.00
C ALA A 268 1.28 13.89 3.32
N ARG A 269 2.01 15.01 3.18
CA ARG A 269 1.47 16.38 3.31
C ARG A 269 0.42 16.69 2.26
N ASP A 270 0.65 16.32 1.00
CA ASP A 270 -0.34 16.50 -0.05
C ASP A 270 -1.60 15.66 0.21
N MET A 271 -1.44 14.43 0.71
CA MET A 271 -2.57 13.62 1.15
C MET A 271 -3.35 14.28 2.30
N ALA A 272 -2.65 14.88 3.27
CA ALA A 272 -3.29 15.62 4.37
C ALA A 272 -4.03 16.88 3.90
N ARG A 273 -3.64 17.48 2.77
CA ARG A 273 -4.38 18.57 2.10
C ARG A 273 -5.65 18.08 1.37
N GLY A 274 -5.90 16.78 1.36
CA GLY A 274 -7.03 16.16 0.65
C GLY A 274 -6.71 15.71 -0.77
N TYR A 275 -5.43 15.67 -1.18
CA TYR A 275 -5.06 15.09 -2.48
C TYR A 275 -5.26 13.57 -2.44
N ASP A 276 -6.34 13.11 -3.06
CA ASP A 276 -6.70 11.70 -3.12
C ASP A 276 -6.23 11.07 -4.45
N TYR A 277 -5.03 10.47 -4.41
CA TYR A 277 -4.49 9.76 -5.56
C TYR A 277 -5.25 8.46 -5.90
N SER A 278 -6.12 7.97 -5.01
CA SER A 278 -6.87 6.72 -5.21
C SER A 278 -8.12 6.90 -6.09
N LYS A 279 -8.69 8.11 -6.10
CA LYS A 279 -9.99 8.43 -6.74
C LYS A 279 -9.97 8.84 -8.21
N LEU A 280 -8.82 8.91 -8.88
CA LEU A 280 -8.75 9.60 -10.19
C LEU A 280 -8.21 8.79 -11.38
N LEU A 281 -8.18 7.46 -11.26
CA LEU A 281 -7.82 6.61 -12.39
C LEU A 281 -9.06 6.21 -13.19
N GLN A 282 -9.69 7.20 -13.84
CA GLN A 282 -10.73 6.91 -14.84
C GLN A 282 -10.20 5.95 -15.91
N ALA A 283 -10.88 4.80 -15.98
CA ALA A 283 -10.65 3.70 -16.90
C ALA A 283 -11.19 4.07 -18.29
N SER A 284 -10.28 4.37 -19.20
CA SER A 284 -10.48 4.25 -20.65
C SER A 284 -9.14 4.11 -21.40
N SER A 285 -8.04 4.55 -20.78
CA SER A 285 -6.68 4.50 -21.37
C SER A 285 -5.74 3.45 -20.76
N LEU A 286 -6.20 2.64 -19.81
CA LEU A 286 -5.43 1.52 -19.25
C LEU A 286 -5.65 0.20 -20.01
N ILE A 287 -6.76 0.06 -20.73
CA ILE A 287 -7.14 -1.18 -21.43
C ILE A 287 -6.65 -1.19 -22.90
N THR A 288 -6.35 -0.05 -23.49
CA THR A 288 -6.05 0.07 -24.93
C THR A 288 -4.58 -0.13 -25.34
N SER A 289 -3.81 -0.98 -24.64
CA SER A 289 -2.49 -1.39 -25.18
C SER A 289 -2.14 -2.87 -25.06
N SER A 290 -3.14 -3.74 -24.97
CA SER A 290 -2.96 -5.18 -25.22
C SER A 290 -4.30 -5.83 -25.53
N SER A 291 -4.77 -5.65 -26.74
CA SER A 291 -5.79 -6.50 -27.38
C SER A 291 -5.33 -6.76 -28.80
N LEU A 292 -5.54 -8.01 -29.27
CA LEU A 292 -4.90 -8.72 -30.39
C LEU A 292 -3.66 -9.50 -29.90
N SER A 293 -3.67 -10.82 -29.76
CA SER A 293 -4.57 -11.88 -30.26
C SER A 293 -4.32 -13.13 -29.41
N ASP A 294 -5.38 -13.85 -29.07
CA ASP A 294 -5.42 -15.33 -29.15
C ASP A 294 -6.87 -15.75 -28.96
N SER A 295 -7.53 -15.96 -30.09
CA SER A 295 -8.74 -16.74 -30.22
C SER A 295 -8.42 -17.92 -31.14
N ASP A 296 -8.66 -19.10 -30.57
CA ASP A 296 -8.96 -20.41 -31.17
C ASP A 296 -7.82 -21.20 -31.81
N PHE A 297 -7.57 -22.42 -31.32
CA PHE A 297 -8.18 -23.66 -31.85
C PHE A 297 -7.90 -24.87 -30.93
N THR A 298 -8.97 -25.64 -30.68
CA THR A 298 -9.09 -27.01 -30.10
C THR A 298 -8.68 -27.25 -28.66
#